data_AF-A0A9P1ESH2-F1
#
_entry.id   AF-A0A9P1ESH2-F1
#
_cell.length_a   1.000
_cell.length_b   1.000
_cell.length_c   1.000
_cell.angle_alpha   90.00
_cell.angle_beta   90.00
_cell.angle_gamma   90.00
#
_symmetry.space_group_name_H-M   'P 1'
#
loop_
_entity.id
_entity.type
_entity.pdbx_description
1 polymer ?
#
loop_
_entity_poly.entity_id
_entity_poly.type
_entity_poly.pdbx_seq_one_letter_code
_entity_poly.pdbx_strand_id
1 'polypeptide(L)'
;MSSNRSKRSDRGKVSARSKRQKGNRWLKGGNRDGIDKDTLQLADDGSILYDSALEMLKGFQSFSKALGEDEKKHPYAKAAKACREYAKEMRNEKVSFEAGAGQLEGMMKTCHALKEHFGSSILSKLISFKDTECKIVDNQMTMFKKLHADYTKKKKANADKVILEAAESSFKKALEEAKDTLGKFTKAGTELMTSIAADAKTGFDAYCEQASNL
;
A
#
# COMPACT_ATOMS: atom_id res chain seq x y z
N MET A 1 -51.11 21.09 -9.77
CA MET A 1 -50.81 19.91 -10.59
C MET A 1 -49.33 19.93 -10.90
N SER A 2 -48.61 18.97 -10.32
CA SER A 2 -47.16 19.01 -10.08
C SER A 2 -46.36 18.68 -11.34
N SER A 3 -45.42 19.58 -11.65
CA SER A 3 -44.39 19.41 -12.68
C SER A 3 -43.35 18.36 -12.25
N ASN A 4 -43.04 17.45 -13.15
CA ASN A 4 -42.14 16.32 -12.96
C ASN A 4 -40.70 16.78 -12.66
N ARG A 5 -40.26 16.46 -11.44
CA ARG A 5 -38.93 16.70 -10.89
C ARG A 5 -38.02 15.53 -11.27
N SER A 6 -37.46 15.52 -12.49
CA SER A 6 -36.38 14.60 -12.83
C SER A 6 -35.07 15.12 -12.23
N LYS A 7 -34.69 14.52 -11.10
CA LYS A 7 -33.46 14.82 -10.37
C LYS A 7 -32.26 14.44 -11.24
N ARG A 8 -31.48 15.46 -11.64
CA ARG A 8 -30.11 15.31 -12.11
C ARG A 8 -29.36 14.39 -11.16
N SER A 9 -28.77 13.33 -11.71
CA SER A 9 -27.87 12.45 -10.99
C SER A 9 -26.70 13.27 -10.46
N ASP A 10 -26.61 13.34 -9.14
CA ASP A 10 -25.38 13.67 -8.43
C ASP A 10 -24.33 12.64 -8.86
N ARG A 11 -23.58 12.95 -9.92
CA ARG A 11 -22.26 12.37 -10.15
C ARG A 11 -21.47 12.70 -8.91
N GLY A 12 -21.32 11.68 -8.06
CA GLY A 12 -20.63 11.75 -6.79
C GLY A 12 -19.36 12.57 -6.95
N LYS A 13 -19.30 13.69 -6.20
CA LYS A 13 -18.06 14.37 -5.89
C LYS A 13 -17.09 13.30 -5.40
N VAL A 14 -16.17 12.88 -6.28
CA VAL A 14 -14.92 12.27 -5.85
C VAL A 14 -14.30 13.33 -4.96
N SER A 15 -14.43 13.15 -3.66
CA SER A 15 -13.85 14.03 -2.65
C SER A 15 -12.37 14.07 -2.95
N ALA A 16 -11.95 15.15 -3.61
CA ALA A 16 -10.58 15.57 -3.71
C ALA A 16 -10.10 15.88 -2.29
N ARG A 17 -9.73 14.83 -1.55
CA ARG A 17 -8.81 14.93 -0.41
C ARG A 17 -7.40 15.11 -0.99
N SER A 18 -7.28 16.14 -1.83
CA SER A 18 -6.04 16.69 -2.36
C SER A 18 -5.52 17.70 -1.34
N LYS A 19 -4.20 17.71 -1.13
CA LYS A 19 -3.41 18.50 -0.17
C LYS A 19 -3.08 17.86 1.18
N ARG A 20 -2.81 16.55 1.24
CA ARG A 20 -1.58 16.17 1.96
C ARG A 20 -0.44 16.50 1.01
N GLN A 21 0.51 17.35 1.40
CA GLN A 21 1.78 17.47 0.68
C GLN A 21 2.39 16.07 0.63
N LYS A 22 2.13 15.33 -0.46
CA LYS A 22 2.78 14.07 -0.76
C LYS A 22 4.26 14.42 -0.92
N GLY A 23 5.13 13.79 -0.13
CA GLY A 23 6.56 14.02 -0.22
C GLY A 23 7.23 14.79 0.93
N ASN A 24 6.68 14.83 2.15
CA ASN A 24 7.50 15.28 3.29
C ASN A 24 7.08 14.69 4.63
N ARG A 25 7.35 13.40 4.80
CA ARG A 25 7.13 12.68 6.05
C ARG A 25 8.09 13.16 7.14
N TRP A 26 9.36 13.34 6.78
CA TRP A 26 10.40 13.64 7.75
C TRP A 26 10.72 15.13 7.82
N LEU A 27 11.11 15.80 6.74
CA LEU A 27 11.73 17.13 6.81
C LEU A 27 10.74 18.26 6.54
N LYS A 28 10.18 18.87 7.60
CA LYS A 28 9.23 19.98 7.48
C LYS A 28 9.83 21.32 7.87
N GLY A 29 9.55 22.37 7.09
CA GLY A 29 9.91 23.76 7.41
C GLY A 29 11.41 23.94 7.66
N GLY A 30 11.78 24.61 8.75
CA GLY A 30 13.16 24.92 9.14
C GLY A 30 14.08 23.70 9.41
N ASN A 31 13.55 22.47 9.33
CA ASN A 31 14.39 21.25 9.35
C ASN A 31 15.09 20.98 8.01
N ARG A 32 14.90 21.84 6.99
CA ARG A 32 15.56 21.74 5.68
C ARG A 32 16.79 22.64 5.57
N ASP A 33 16.98 23.53 6.55
CA ASP A 33 18.07 24.50 6.54
C ASP A 33 19.43 23.80 6.74
N GLY A 34 20.36 24.06 5.82
CA GLY A 34 21.71 23.46 5.85
C GLY A 34 21.79 22.03 5.33
N ILE A 35 20.74 21.53 4.67
CA ILE A 35 20.71 20.24 3.99
C ILE A 35 20.86 20.47 2.49
N ASP A 36 21.67 19.64 1.81
CA ASP A 36 21.84 19.71 0.37
C ASP A 36 20.58 19.26 -0.38
N LYS A 37 20.44 19.74 -1.62
CA LYS A 37 19.26 19.50 -2.45
C LYS A 37 19.02 18.02 -2.73
N ASP A 38 20.07 17.22 -2.89
CA ASP A 38 19.95 15.81 -3.24
C ASP A 38 19.40 15.01 -2.06
N THR A 39 19.89 15.28 -0.84
CA THR A 39 19.35 14.68 0.38
C THR A 39 17.88 15.07 0.61
N LEU A 40 17.52 16.32 0.32
CA LEU A 40 16.12 16.76 0.38
C LEU A 40 15.24 16.03 -0.64
N GLN A 41 15.73 15.83 -1.87
CA GLN A 41 15.01 15.09 -2.91
C GLN A 41 14.82 13.62 -2.50
N LEU A 42 15.86 12.96 -1.96
CA LEU A 42 15.76 11.59 -1.44
C LEU A 42 14.75 11.47 -0.29
N ALA A 43 14.69 12.47 0.60
CA ALA A 43 13.69 12.49 1.67
C ALA A 43 12.26 12.65 1.14
N ASP A 44 12.09 13.46 0.09
CA ASP A 44 10.80 13.71 -0.55
C ASP A 44 10.33 12.44 -1.32
N ASP A 45 11.22 11.82 -2.12
CA ASP A 45 10.95 10.58 -2.86
C ASP A 45 10.70 9.39 -1.93
N GLY A 46 11.55 9.23 -0.91
CA GLY A 46 11.36 8.22 0.13
C GLY A 46 10.02 8.40 0.85
N SER A 47 9.59 9.63 1.11
CA SER A 47 8.27 9.87 1.71
C SER A 47 7.12 9.39 0.81
N ILE A 48 7.23 9.58 -0.51
CA ILE A 48 6.24 9.11 -1.47
C ILE A 48 6.18 7.58 -1.48
N LEU A 49 7.34 6.92 -1.53
CA LEU A 49 7.42 5.45 -1.52
C LEU A 49 6.86 4.86 -0.23
N TYR A 50 7.20 5.45 0.91
CA TYR A 50 6.70 5.04 2.22
C TYR A 50 5.16 5.08 2.25
N ASP A 51 4.58 6.24 1.93
CA ASP A 51 3.13 6.43 2.01
C ASP A 51 2.40 5.54 0.99
N SER A 52 2.97 5.39 -0.21
CA SER A 52 2.42 4.51 -1.26
C SER A 52 2.44 3.05 -0.84
N ALA A 53 3.53 2.56 -0.24
CA ALA A 53 3.63 1.19 0.26
C ALA A 53 2.59 0.91 1.36
N LEU A 54 2.38 1.85 2.29
CA LEU A 54 1.36 1.67 3.33
C LEU A 54 -0.07 1.72 2.80
N GLU A 55 -0.34 2.61 1.84
CA GLU A 55 -1.64 2.69 1.19
C GLU A 55 -1.93 1.41 0.41
N MET A 56 -0.95 0.89 -0.34
CA MET A 56 -1.04 -0.40 -1.03
C MET A 56 -1.26 -1.56 -0.06
N LEU A 57 -0.53 -1.61 1.06
CA LEU A 57 -0.71 -2.66 2.06
C LEU A 57 -2.16 -2.70 2.56
N LYS A 58 -2.70 -1.54 2.92
CA LYS A 58 -4.10 -1.45 3.37
C LYS A 58 -5.09 -1.82 2.26
N GLY A 59 -4.83 -1.37 1.03
CA GLY A 59 -5.63 -1.68 -0.15
C GLY A 59 -5.69 -3.18 -0.42
N PHE A 60 -4.53 -3.85 -0.50
CA PHE A 60 -4.45 -5.28 -0.75
C PHE A 60 -4.95 -6.13 0.41
N GLN A 61 -4.84 -5.69 1.67
CA GLN A 61 -5.47 -6.38 2.80
C GLN A 61 -6.99 -6.37 2.67
N SER A 62 -7.56 -5.22 2.30
CA SER A 62 -9.00 -5.08 2.08
C SER A 62 -9.47 -5.90 0.88
N PHE A 63 -8.70 -5.89 -0.20
CA PHE A 63 -8.96 -6.69 -1.40
C PHE A 63 -8.89 -8.20 -1.12
N SER A 64 -7.83 -8.68 -0.48
CA SER A 64 -7.66 -10.09 -0.10
C SER A 64 -8.79 -10.57 0.83
N LYS A 65 -9.26 -9.72 1.74
CA LYS A 65 -10.43 -10.01 2.57
C LYS A 65 -11.72 -10.12 1.74
N ALA A 66 -11.90 -9.26 0.74
CA ALA A 66 -13.06 -9.30 -0.15
C ALA A 66 -13.06 -10.52 -1.10
N LEU A 67 -11.89 -11.03 -1.49
CA LEU A 67 -11.74 -12.20 -2.36
C LEU A 67 -12.11 -13.55 -1.69
N GLY A 68 -12.24 -13.61 -0.37
CA GLY A 68 -12.59 -14.86 0.28
C GLY A 68 -12.97 -14.66 1.73
N GLU A 69 -14.28 -14.62 1.98
CA GLU A 69 -14.84 -15.05 3.25
C GLU A 69 -14.79 -16.59 3.33
N ASP A 70 -15.08 -17.18 4.50
CA ASP A 70 -15.26 -18.63 4.63
C ASP A 70 -16.17 -19.20 3.53
N GLU A 71 -15.94 -20.45 3.13
CA GLU A 71 -16.68 -21.15 2.07
C GLU A 71 -18.21 -21.01 2.22
N LYS A 72 -18.73 -21.05 3.46
CA LYS A 72 -20.17 -20.89 3.75
C LYS A 72 -20.72 -19.49 3.47
N LYS A 73 -19.86 -18.48 3.41
CA LYS A 73 -20.24 -17.07 3.20
C LYS A 73 -19.95 -16.59 1.79
N HIS A 74 -19.08 -17.29 1.05
CA HIS A 74 -18.69 -16.93 -0.31
C HIS A 74 -19.89 -16.84 -1.26
N PRO A 75 -20.05 -15.74 -2.03
CA PRO A 75 -21.18 -15.55 -2.95
C PRO A 75 -21.35 -16.71 -3.95
N TYR A 76 -20.25 -17.13 -4.59
CA TYR A 76 -20.29 -18.26 -5.52
C TYR A 76 -20.64 -19.60 -4.85
N ALA A 77 -20.20 -19.87 -3.62
CA ALA A 77 -20.60 -21.09 -2.90
C ALA A 77 -22.10 -21.10 -2.58
N LYS A 78 -22.64 -19.95 -2.15
CA LYS A 78 -24.09 -19.81 -1.90
C LYS A 78 -24.90 -20.02 -3.18
N ALA A 79 -24.45 -19.42 -4.28
CA ALA A 79 -25.09 -19.58 -5.58
C ALA A 79 -25.01 -21.04 -6.07
N ALA A 80 -23.85 -21.70 -5.94
CA ALA A 80 -23.69 -23.11 -6.32
C ALA A 80 -24.61 -24.01 -5.50
N LYS A 81 -24.70 -23.79 -4.18
CA LYS A 81 -25.63 -24.50 -3.30
C LYS A 81 -27.07 -24.32 -3.76
N ALA A 82 -27.50 -23.09 -4.05
CA ALA A 82 -28.83 -22.81 -4.54
C ALA A 82 -29.10 -23.51 -5.89
N CYS A 83 -28.16 -23.47 -6.84
CA CYS A 83 -28.27 -24.19 -8.12
C CYS A 83 -28.49 -25.70 -7.89
N ARG A 84 -27.74 -26.32 -6.97
CA ARG A 84 -27.91 -27.74 -6.62
C ARG A 84 -29.23 -28.03 -5.91
N GLU A 85 -29.74 -27.10 -5.12
CA GLU A 85 -31.06 -27.22 -4.50
C GLU A 85 -32.17 -27.17 -5.55
N TYR A 86 -32.15 -26.19 -6.46
CA TYR A 86 -33.09 -26.12 -7.58
C TYR A 86 -33.03 -27.33 -8.51
N ALA A 87 -31.82 -27.85 -8.78
CA ALA A 87 -31.63 -29.03 -9.63
C ALA A 87 -32.37 -30.27 -9.11
N LYS A 88 -32.57 -30.41 -7.79
CA LYS A 88 -33.30 -31.55 -7.19
C LYS A 88 -34.79 -31.54 -7.53
N GLU A 89 -35.36 -30.37 -7.78
CA GLU A 89 -36.79 -30.19 -8.05
C GLU A 89 -37.12 -30.19 -9.55
N MET A 90 -36.09 -30.10 -10.41
CA MET A 90 -36.23 -30.01 -11.86
C MET A 90 -36.15 -31.38 -12.55
N ARG A 91 -37.09 -31.67 -13.47
CA ARG A 91 -37.06 -32.90 -14.30
C ARG A 91 -36.22 -32.78 -15.57
N ASN A 92 -36.29 -31.63 -16.27
CA ASN A 92 -35.72 -31.51 -17.62
C ASN A 92 -34.43 -30.67 -17.69
N GLU A 93 -34.12 -29.87 -16.66
CA GLU A 93 -32.99 -28.93 -16.66
C GLU A 93 -31.96 -29.22 -15.56
N LYS A 94 -32.13 -30.32 -14.82
CA LYS A 94 -31.26 -30.71 -13.70
C LYS A 94 -29.77 -30.67 -14.07
N VAL A 95 -29.41 -31.22 -15.22
CA VAL A 95 -28.02 -31.29 -15.71
C VAL A 95 -27.43 -29.89 -15.90
N SER A 96 -28.20 -28.94 -16.45
CA SER A 96 -27.75 -27.56 -16.66
C SER A 96 -27.51 -26.83 -15.33
N PHE A 97 -28.39 -27.02 -14.34
CA PHE A 97 -28.20 -26.44 -13.01
C PHE A 97 -27.02 -27.07 -12.24
N GLU A 98 -26.80 -28.38 -12.38
CA GLU A 98 -25.64 -29.06 -11.81
C GLU A 98 -24.33 -28.58 -12.46
N ALA A 99 -24.32 -28.40 -13.79
CA ALA A 99 -23.17 -27.83 -14.50
C ALA A 99 -22.88 -26.39 -14.05
N GLY A 100 -23.92 -25.53 -13.97
CA GLY A 100 -23.77 -24.16 -13.47
C GLY A 100 -23.27 -24.09 -12.03
N ALA A 101 -23.69 -25.01 -11.15
CA ALA A 101 -23.14 -25.13 -9.81
C ALA A 101 -21.64 -25.46 -9.83
N GLY A 102 -21.21 -26.37 -10.71
CA GLY A 102 -19.80 -26.71 -10.91
C GLY A 102 -18.96 -25.51 -11.37
N GLN A 103 -19.49 -24.70 -12.30
CA GLN A 103 -18.81 -23.47 -12.75
C GLN A 103 -18.64 -22.46 -11.61
N LEU A 104 -19.67 -22.27 -10.78
CA LEU A 104 -19.61 -21.37 -9.63
C LEU A 104 -18.60 -21.85 -8.57
N GLU A 105 -18.56 -23.16 -8.30
CA GLU A 105 -17.53 -23.76 -7.44
C GLU A 105 -16.12 -23.58 -8.01
N GLY A 106 -15.97 -23.69 -9.33
CA GLY A 106 -14.74 -23.36 -10.05
C GLY A 106 -14.32 -21.90 -9.82
N MET A 107 -15.25 -20.96 -10.03
CA MET A 107 -14.99 -19.52 -9.82
C MET A 107 -14.58 -19.21 -8.38
N MET A 108 -15.19 -19.87 -7.39
CA MET A 108 -14.78 -19.75 -6.00
C MET A 108 -13.32 -20.21 -5.79
N LYS A 109 -12.93 -21.36 -6.34
CA LYS A 109 -11.55 -21.86 -6.24
C LYS A 109 -10.56 -20.89 -6.88
N THR A 110 -10.92 -20.31 -8.03
CA THR A 110 -10.11 -19.29 -8.70
C THR A 110 -9.96 -18.02 -7.85
N CYS A 111 -11.02 -17.56 -7.17
CA CYS A 111 -10.94 -16.46 -6.20
C CYS A 111 -10.04 -16.79 -5.00
N HIS A 112 -10.11 -18.02 -4.47
CA HIS A 112 -9.24 -18.46 -3.38
C HIS A 112 -7.76 -18.52 -3.81
N ALA A 113 -7.47 -19.07 -4.98
CA ALA A 113 -6.10 -19.09 -5.53
C ALA A 113 -5.54 -17.66 -5.70
N LEU A 114 -6.35 -16.75 -6.23
CA LEU A 114 -5.98 -15.34 -6.33
C LEU A 114 -5.70 -14.72 -4.95
N LYS A 115 -6.55 -15.00 -3.96
CA LYS A 115 -6.37 -14.53 -2.58
C LYS A 115 -5.06 -15.03 -1.98
N GLU A 116 -4.72 -16.31 -2.16
CA GLU A 116 -3.48 -16.92 -1.69
C GLU A 116 -2.24 -16.31 -2.35
N HIS A 117 -2.31 -16.05 -3.66
CA HIS A 117 -1.24 -15.35 -4.39
C HIS A 117 -1.02 -13.94 -3.85
N PHE A 118 -2.08 -13.16 -3.68
CA PHE A 118 -1.97 -11.82 -3.10
C PHE A 118 -1.45 -11.85 -1.65
N GLY A 119 -1.83 -12.87 -0.87
CA GLY A 119 -1.33 -13.09 0.49
C GLY A 119 0.17 -13.38 0.54
N SER A 120 0.60 -14.38 -0.24
CA SER A 120 1.96 -14.93 -0.16
C SER A 120 3.00 -14.14 -0.96
N SER A 121 2.62 -13.47 -2.05
CA SER A 121 3.55 -12.78 -2.95
C SER A 121 3.54 -11.26 -2.80
N ILE A 122 2.40 -10.64 -2.50
CA ILE A 122 2.26 -9.17 -2.45
C ILE A 122 2.21 -8.67 -1.01
N LEU A 123 1.28 -9.17 -0.21
CA LEU A 123 1.09 -8.73 1.17
C LEU A 123 2.30 -9.04 2.05
N SER A 124 2.92 -10.21 1.87
CA SER A 124 4.16 -10.60 2.57
C SER A 124 5.28 -9.57 2.36
N LYS A 125 5.53 -9.14 1.12
CA LYS A 125 6.56 -8.15 0.75
C LYS A 125 6.26 -6.78 1.34
N LEU A 126 5.00 -6.33 1.25
CA LEU A 126 4.58 -5.05 1.83
C LEU A 126 4.69 -5.02 3.35
N ILE A 127 4.34 -6.13 4.02
CA ILE A 127 4.50 -6.27 5.48
C ILE A 127 5.99 -6.24 5.82
N SER A 128 6.81 -7.03 5.13
CA SER A 128 8.26 -7.06 5.35
C SER A 128 8.88 -5.68 5.18
N PHE A 129 8.60 -4.98 4.08
CA PHE A 129 9.10 -3.62 3.83
C PHE A 129 8.67 -2.63 4.92
N LYS A 130 7.42 -2.70 5.37
CA LYS A 130 6.94 -1.89 6.50
C LYS A 130 7.70 -2.21 7.80
N ASP A 131 7.98 -3.48 8.05
CA ASP A 131 8.57 -3.92 9.30
C ASP A 131 10.09 -3.80 9.35
N THR A 132 10.76 -3.70 8.20
CA THR A 132 12.21 -3.51 8.08
C THR A 132 12.54 -2.09 7.61
N GLU A 133 12.39 -1.81 6.32
CA GLU A 133 12.86 -0.59 5.66
C GLU A 133 12.22 0.66 6.25
N CYS A 134 10.88 0.65 6.42
CA CYS A 134 10.16 1.78 7.00
C CYS A 134 10.60 2.08 8.45
N LYS A 135 10.87 1.05 9.26
CA LYS A 135 11.35 1.26 10.64
C LYS A 135 12.78 1.79 10.68
N ILE A 136 13.65 1.26 9.81
CA ILE A 136 15.05 1.70 9.71
C ILE A 136 15.11 3.18 9.35
N VAL A 137 14.39 3.60 8.30
CA VAL A 137 14.40 5.01 7.87
C VAL A 137 13.73 5.92 8.91
N ASP A 138 12.64 5.50 9.55
CA ASP A 138 11.98 6.31 10.59
C ASP A 138 12.92 6.54 11.79
N ASN A 139 13.68 5.52 12.20
CA ASN A 139 14.65 5.62 13.29
C ASN A 139 15.80 6.58 12.93
N GLN A 140 16.40 6.40 11.75
CA GLN A 140 17.49 7.27 11.29
C GLN A 140 17.04 8.73 11.18
N MET A 141 15.87 8.97 10.57
CA MET A 141 15.35 10.33 10.39
C MET A 141 14.95 10.98 11.72
N THR A 142 14.56 10.19 12.73
CA THR A 142 14.31 10.70 14.09
C THR A 142 15.62 11.14 14.76
N MET A 143 16.68 10.35 14.66
CA MET A 143 18.00 10.70 15.18
C MET A 143 18.56 11.95 14.50
N PHE A 144 18.48 12.00 13.17
CA PHE A 144 18.91 13.14 12.37
C PHE A 144 18.26 14.45 12.84
N LYS A 145 16.92 14.46 12.97
CA LYS A 145 16.18 15.65 13.43
C LYS A 145 16.60 16.11 14.81
N LYS A 146 16.87 15.17 15.72
CA LYS A 146 17.30 15.51 17.09
C LYS A 146 18.64 16.23 17.07
N LEU A 147 19.59 15.75 16.28
CA LEU A 147 20.93 16.34 16.16
C LEU A 147 20.91 17.66 15.40
N HIS A 148 20.08 17.79 14.36
CA HIS A 148 19.86 19.06 13.66
C HIS A 148 19.26 20.13 14.58
N ALA A 149 18.27 19.75 15.40
CA ALA A 149 17.67 20.65 16.38
C ALA A 149 18.67 21.07 17.47
N ASP A 150 19.50 20.14 17.96
CA ASP A 150 20.54 20.44 18.95
C ASP A 150 21.59 21.43 18.41
N TYR A 151 22.12 21.17 17.21
CA TYR A 151 23.04 22.08 16.53
C TYR A 151 22.42 23.46 16.31
N THR A 152 21.20 23.52 15.78
CA THR A 152 20.49 24.77 15.52
C THR A 152 20.23 25.57 16.80
N LYS A 153 19.87 24.88 17.88
CA LYS A 153 19.65 25.50 19.20
C LYS A 153 20.95 26.11 19.75
N LYS A 154 22.04 25.35 19.72
CA LYS A 154 23.36 25.81 20.20
C LYS A 154 23.89 26.98 19.37
N LYS A 155 23.68 26.94 18.06
CA LYS A 155 24.02 28.03 17.14
C LYS A 155 23.25 29.31 17.47
N LYS A 156 21.93 29.22 17.69
CA LYS A 156 21.10 30.37 18.08
C LYS A 156 21.42 30.93 19.47
N ALA A 157 21.89 30.08 20.38
CA ALA A 157 22.27 30.46 21.73
C ALA A 157 23.69 31.06 21.82
N ASN A 158 24.42 31.16 20.70
CA ASN A 158 25.84 31.56 20.68
C ASN A 158 26.68 30.75 21.69
N ALA A 159 26.44 29.43 21.74
CA ALA A 159 27.19 28.54 22.62
C ALA A 159 28.71 28.62 22.34
N ASP A 160 29.51 28.25 23.34
CA ASP A 160 30.97 28.25 23.22
C ASP A 160 31.44 27.47 21.99
N LYS A 161 32.51 27.97 21.36
CA LYS A 161 33.05 27.46 20.10
C LYS A 161 33.24 25.93 20.12
N VAL A 162 33.80 25.39 21.19
CA VAL A 162 34.04 23.93 21.35
C VAL A 162 32.72 23.14 21.35
N ILE A 163 31.68 23.65 22.03
CA ILE A 163 30.37 23.01 22.11
C ILE A 163 29.66 23.04 20.75
N LEU A 164 29.80 24.17 20.04
CA LEU A 164 29.20 24.34 18.72
C LEU A 164 29.87 23.43 17.68
N GLU A 165 31.21 23.33 17.67
CA GLU A 165 31.98 22.45 16.78
C GLU A 165 31.65 20.96 17.01
N ALA A 166 31.52 20.54 18.28
CA ALA A 166 31.12 19.16 18.60
C ALA A 166 29.70 18.83 18.12
N ALA A 167 28.76 19.77 18.26
CA ALA A 167 27.40 19.62 17.76
C ALA A 167 27.34 19.60 16.23
N GLU A 168 28.12 20.45 15.56
CA GLU A 168 28.22 20.48 14.10
C GLU A 168 28.78 19.18 13.53
N SER A 169 29.83 18.64 14.14
CA SER A 169 30.42 17.35 13.75
C SER A 169 29.39 16.21 13.89
N SER A 170 28.67 16.18 15.01
CA SER A 170 27.60 15.18 15.24
C SER A 170 26.46 15.31 14.22
N PHE A 171 26.07 16.55 13.90
CA PHE A 171 25.06 16.82 12.89
C PHE A 171 25.51 16.37 11.49
N LYS A 172 26.74 16.73 11.06
CA LYS A 172 27.30 16.32 9.76
C LYS A 172 27.38 14.80 9.62
N LYS A 173 27.82 14.11 10.66
CA LYS A 173 27.83 12.64 10.68
C LYS A 173 26.42 12.06 10.48
N ALA A 174 25.44 12.58 11.23
CA ALA A 174 24.06 12.11 11.11
C ALA A 174 23.41 12.45 9.75
N LEU A 175 23.84 13.53 9.11
CA LEU A 175 23.40 13.90 7.76
C LEU A 175 23.85 12.87 6.73
N GLU A 176 25.13 12.47 6.74
CA GLU A 176 25.64 11.44 5.83
C GLU A 176 24.97 10.08 6.07
N GLU A 177 24.81 9.67 7.33
CA GLU A 177 24.10 8.43 7.67
C GLU A 177 22.61 8.47 7.23
N ALA A 178 21.96 9.63 7.34
CA ALA A 178 20.60 9.83 6.87
C ALA A 178 20.52 9.74 5.34
N LYS A 179 21.46 10.37 4.63
CA LYS A 179 21.55 10.31 3.17
C LYS A 179 21.71 8.88 2.67
N ASP A 180 22.64 8.12 3.25
CA ASP A 180 22.85 6.71 2.92
C ASP A 180 21.60 5.87 3.17
N THR A 181 20.95 6.08 4.30
CA THR A 181 19.72 5.35 4.68
C THR A 181 18.56 5.69 3.73
N LEU A 182 18.38 6.97 3.40
CA LEU A 182 17.36 7.40 2.44
C LEU A 182 17.63 6.85 1.03
N GLY A 183 18.89 6.81 0.60
CA GLY A 183 19.29 6.20 -0.66
C GLY A 183 18.93 4.71 -0.73
N LYS A 184 19.27 3.94 0.32
CA LYS A 184 18.91 2.53 0.43
C LYS A 184 17.39 2.33 0.45
N PHE A 185 16.68 3.12 1.25
CA PHE A 185 15.23 3.06 1.36
C PHE A 185 14.54 3.34 0.01
N THR A 186 15.00 4.37 -0.71
CA THR A 186 14.42 4.76 -2.01
C THR A 186 14.63 3.67 -3.06
N LYS A 187 15.83 3.07 -3.08
CA LYS A 187 16.13 1.94 -3.96
C LYS A 187 15.24 0.74 -3.64
N ALA A 188 15.21 0.31 -2.37
CA ALA A 188 14.39 -0.82 -1.92
C ALA A 188 12.89 -0.59 -2.19
N GLY A 189 12.40 0.63 -1.96
CA GLY A 189 11.01 0.98 -2.24
C GLY A 189 10.67 0.92 -3.73
N THR A 190 11.58 1.36 -4.60
CA THR A 190 11.38 1.30 -6.06
C THR A 190 11.37 -0.15 -6.58
N GLU A 191 12.30 -0.97 -6.07
CA GLU A 191 12.35 -2.41 -6.37
C GLU A 191 11.08 -3.12 -5.89
N LEU A 192 10.59 -2.78 -4.70
CA LEU A 192 9.33 -3.29 -4.16
C LEU A 192 8.14 -2.94 -5.08
N MET A 193 8.00 -1.67 -5.48
CA MET A 193 6.89 -1.25 -6.34
C MET A 193 6.90 -1.99 -7.68
N THR A 194 8.09 -2.17 -8.26
CA THR A 194 8.27 -2.92 -9.51
C THR A 194 7.88 -4.39 -9.32
N SER A 195 8.33 -5.01 -8.24
CA SER A 195 8.02 -6.41 -7.95
C SER A 195 6.53 -6.63 -7.69
N ILE A 196 5.87 -5.74 -6.94
CA ILE A 196 4.43 -5.82 -6.68
C ILE A 196 3.63 -5.71 -7.96
N ALA A 197 4.01 -4.80 -8.87
CA ALA A 197 3.33 -4.66 -10.15
C ALA A 197 3.42 -5.94 -10.99
N ALA A 198 4.60 -6.57 -11.04
CA ALA A 198 4.78 -7.84 -11.73
C ALA A 198 3.95 -8.97 -11.10
N ASP A 199 3.98 -9.11 -9.77
CA ASP A 199 3.23 -10.16 -9.08
C ASP A 199 1.72 -9.96 -9.23
N ALA A 200 1.24 -8.73 -9.14
CA ALA A 200 -0.18 -8.42 -9.32
C ALA A 200 -0.64 -8.83 -10.73
N LYS A 201 0.15 -8.50 -11.76
CA LYS A 201 -0.13 -8.93 -13.13
C LYS A 201 -0.20 -10.45 -13.24
N THR A 202 0.82 -11.16 -12.75
CA THR A 202 0.87 -12.64 -12.78
C THR A 202 -0.36 -13.25 -12.10
N GLY A 203 -0.76 -12.73 -10.95
CA GLY A 203 -1.94 -13.21 -10.23
C GLY A 203 -3.24 -12.98 -11.02
N PHE A 204 -3.41 -11.80 -11.61
CA PHE A 204 -4.59 -11.49 -12.42
C PHE A 204 -4.65 -12.27 -13.73
N ASP A 205 -3.52 -12.46 -14.41
CA ASP A 205 -3.46 -13.24 -15.64
C ASP A 205 -3.87 -14.70 -15.35
N ALA A 206 -3.33 -15.30 -14.28
CA ALA A 206 -3.71 -16.64 -13.85
C ALA A 206 -5.19 -16.75 -13.46
N TYR A 207 -5.74 -15.72 -12.79
CA TYR A 207 -7.18 -15.65 -12.50
C TYR A 207 -8.02 -15.64 -13.78
N CYS A 208 -7.66 -14.80 -14.75
CA CYS A 208 -8.40 -14.68 -16.01
C CYS A 208 -8.36 -15.97 -16.84
N GLU A 209 -7.19 -16.61 -16.92
CA GLU A 209 -7.02 -17.87 -17.63
C GLU A 209 -7.82 -19.01 -16.99
N GLN A 210 -7.79 -19.12 -15.65
CA GLN A 210 -8.60 -20.11 -14.95
C GLN A 210 -10.10 -19.83 -15.13
N ALA A 211 -10.53 -18.57 -15.02
CA ALA A 211 -11.93 -18.20 -15.16
C ALA A 211 -12.48 -18.45 -16.58
N SER A 212 -11.64 -18.30 -17.63
CA SER A 212 -12.05 -18.54 -19.01
C SER A 212 -12.18 -20.03 -19.37
N ASN A 213 -11.61 -20.91 -18.55
CA ASN A 213 -11.60 -22.37 -18.77
C ASN A 213 -12.70 -23.11 -17.98
N LEU A 214 -13.61 -22.37 -17.33
CA LEU A 214 -14.78 -22.86 -16.60
C LEU A 214 -16.04 -22.79 -17.47
#